data_AF-A0A497KQ53-F1
#
_entry.id   AF-A0A497KQ53-F1
#
_cell.length_a   1.000
_cell.length_b   1.000
_cell.length_c   1.000
_cell.angle_alpha   90.00
_cell.angle_beta   90.00
_cell.angle_gamma   90.00
#
_symmetry.space_group_name_H-M   'P 1'
#
loop_
_entity.id
_entity.type
_entity.pdbx_description
1 polymer ?
#
loop_
_entity_poly.entity_id
_entity_poly.type
_entity_poly.pdbx_seq_one_letter_code
_entity_poly.pdbx_strand_id
1 'polypeptide(L)'
;MFPNCSKAYAEYFNELELKLKELFKIAEDAKSRNFDPKSTVEEEIRVARDFADRIEYMVGPPGVGKRIRELSHMKRVPLAFKIAEEILYGGFGNFETEEAAEQAVKTGTAILTEGVTAAPIQGIVKVAIKQRQTDTGSSKYLAIYFAGPVRSAGGTELALIIVLGDYIRRLLGLDLYKASEEEVYRFIEELRLYEREVSRFQFHVDDETIAYILRHLPVEVTGIKTDPVEVSSFRDIPTIETNAVRGGALRVVNDGIAGRASKVWKVIDELNLTGWDWLKNIVVSKNEEVELGYLQDIIAGRPVFSFPSSSKHGGRFRLRYGRARNTGLTCVGIHPATMIILDGFIAVGTQLRLEMPGKGGIVSTVETIEPPIVRLKNGSVVRVETVEQASQLKNKVEKILFLGDLLISFSEFFENEKPLVESGYVEEWWIWDFKNALKERYGSVEATSKALNIQTKRLEELLNNFLTIKPTAFEAVKISSILHVPLHPRYTYFWRNITFEEFFELRKSVLNGKLEVENGLVKKLTLNFDLKTKLTLDKLLLPHEVSDEKIVIVEDAASLVKCLGVGEASQLETQKDQDILRLVSRLAGFEVKNKFPCFI
;
A
#
# COMPACT_ATOMS: atom_id res chain seq x y z
N MET A 1 29.14 -12.94 -14.02
CA MET A 1 28.85 -14.37 -13.76
C MET A 1 27.43 -14.38 -13.21
N PHE A 2 26.48 -15.04 -13.88
CA PHE A 2 25.11 -15.07 -13.38
C PHE A 2 25.08 -15.77 -12.01
N PRO A 3 24.24 -15.31 -11.06
CA PRO A 3 24.03 -16.06 -9.83
C PRO A 3 23.58 -17.48 -10.18
N ASN A 4 23.78 -18.45 -9.26
CA ASN A 4 23.32 -19.82 -9.44
C ASN A 4 21.85 -19.83 -9.87
N CYS A 5 21.60 -20.13 -11.15
CA CYS A 5 20.28 -20.11 -11.76
C CYS A 5 20.09 -21.32 -12.67
N SER A 6 18.84 -21.61 -13.02
CA SER A 6 18.53 -22.71 -13.94
C SER A 6 19.11 -22.42 -15.32
N LYS A 7 19.39 -23.49 -16.08
CA LYS A 7 19.89 -23.37 -17.46
C LYS A 7 18.99 -22.46 -18.32
N ALA A 8 17.67 -22.62 -18.22
CA ALA A 8 16.70 -21.80 -18.93
C ALA A 8 16.81 -20.31 -18.57
N TYR A 9 17.07 -19.98 -17.29
CA TYR A 9 17.21 -18.60 -16.86
C TYR A 9 18.54 -17.98 -17.31
N ALA A 10 19.61 -18.77 -17.32
CA ALA A 10 20.89 -18.36 -17.88
C ALA A 10 20.79 -18.10 -19.40
N GLU A 11 20.10 -18.97 -20.14
CA GLU A 11 19.84 -18.79 -21.57
C GLU A 11 19.04 -17.50 -21.84
N TYR A 12 17.99 -17.24 -21.06
CA TYR A 12 17.21 -16.00 -21.15
C TYR A 12 18.06 -14.74 -20.98
N PHE A 13 18.90 -14.66 -19.94
CA PHE A 13 19.75 -13.47 -19.77
C PHE A 13 20.86 -13.36 -20.81
N ASN A 14 21.43 -14.47 -21.27
CA ASN A 14 22.40 -14.45 -22.36
C ASN A 14 21.78 -13.86 -23.63
N GLU A 15 20.52 -14.21 -23.94
CA GLU A 15 19.80 -13.63 -25.07
C GLU A 15 19.65 -12.10 -24.91
N LEU A 16 19.29 -11.63 -23.72
CA LEU A 16 19.18 -10.20 -23.44
C LEU A 16 20.53 -9.48 -23.57
N GLU A 17 21.62 -10.05 -23.02
CA GLU A 17 22.95 -9.47 -23.12
C GLU A 17 23.44 -9.41 -24.58
N LEU A 18 23.16 -10.44 -25.39
CA LEU A 18 23.52 -10.45 -26.81
C LEU A 18 22.79 -9.36 -27.58
N LYS A 19 21.46 -9.27 -27.42
CA LYS A 19 20.64 -8.23 -28.06
C LYS A 19 21.07 -6.82 -27.62
N LEU A 20 21.39 -6.64 -26.33
CA LEU A 20 21.89 -5.36 -25.83
C LEU A 20 23.21 -4.97 -26.48
N LYS A 21 24.16 -5.92 -26.62
CA LYS A 21 25.44 -5.68 -27.30
C LYS A 21 25.26 -5.28 -28.77
N GLU A 22 24.32 -5.91 -29.47
CA GLU A 22 23.99 -5.54 -30.86
C GLU A 22 23.48 -4.10 -30.95
N LEU A 23 22.58 -3.70 -30.05
CA LEU A 23 22.08 -2.32 -29.99
C LEU A 23 23.19 -1.32 -29.64
N PHE A 24 24.07 -1.64 -28.70
CA PHE A 24 25.21 -0.80 -28.35
C PHE A 24 26.17 -0.59 -29.53
N LYS A 25 26.40 -1.63 -30.35
CA LYS A 25 27.23 -1.51 -31.56
C LYS A 25 26.64 -0.51 -32.57
N ILE A 26 25.31 -0.53 -32.73
CA ILE A 26 24.61 0.43 -33.61
C ILE A 26 24.75 1.86 -33.06
N ALA A 27 24.56 2.03 -31.76
CA ALA A 27 24.68 3.32 -31.10
C ALA A 27 26.12 3.87 -31.15
N GLU A 28 27.12 3.01 -31.01
CA GLU A 28 28.54 3.39 -31.10
C GLU A 28 28.92 3.83 -32.52
N ASP A 29 28.47 3.10 -33.55
CA ASP A 29 28.66 3.51 -34.96
C ASP A 29 28.03 4.88 -35.23
N ALA A 30 26.82 5.12 -34.71
CA ALA A 30 26.15 6.42 -34.82
C ALA A 30 26.93 7.54 -34.11
N LYS A 31 27.34 7.35 -32.84
CA LYS A 31 28.08 8.36 -32.07
C LYS A 31 29.48 8.62 -32.61
N SER A 32 30.13 7.63 -33.23
CA SER A 32 31.44 7.80 -33.89
C SER A 32 31.45 8.85 -35.00
N ARG A 33 30.27 9.25 -35.49
CA ARG A 33 30.09 10.34 -36.47
C ARG A 33 30.17 11.74 -35.85
N ASN A 34 30.27 11.84 -34.53
CA ASN A 34 30.48 13.08 -33.74
C ASN A 34 29.42 14.18 -33.97
N PHE A 35 28.15 13.79 -34.16
CA PHE A 35 27.03 14.74 -34.21
C PHE A 35 26.40 15.02 -32.85
N ASP A 36 26.71 14.22 -31.83
CA ASP A 36 26.17 14.31 -30.47
C ASP A 36 27.19 14.90 -29.48
N PRO A 37 26.76 15.33 -28.27
CA PRO A 37 27.65 15.93 -27.27
C PRO A 37 28.83 15.04 -26.83
N LYS A 38 28.67 13.72 -26.89
CA LYS A 38 29.70 12.72 -26.58
C LYS A 38 29.95 11.80 -27.76
N SER A 39 31.21 11.39 -27.88
CA SER A 39 31.73 10.65 -29.02
C SER A 39 31.54 9.13 -28.89
N THR A 40 31.30 8.63 -27.68
CA THR A 40 31.04 7.21 -27.41
C THR A 40 29.79 7.03 -26.57
N VAL A 41 29.20 5.84 -26.60
CA VAL A 41 28.03 5.51 -25.78
C VAL A 41 28.41 5.45 -24.29
N GLU A 42 29.59 4.93 -23.97
CA GLU A 42 30.04 4.70 -22.60
C GLU A 42 30.28 5.98 -21.78
N GLU A 43 30.48 7.12 -22.46
CA GLU A 43 30.55 8.45 -21.84
C GLU A 43 29.19 8.93 -21.29
N GLU A 44 28.08 8.37 -21.76
CA GLU A 44 26.72 8.76 -21.36
C GLU A 44 25.97 7.62 -20.65
N ILE A 45 26.13 6.39 -21.14
CA ILE A 45 25.37 5.21 -20.70
C ILE A 45 26.33 4.04 -20.50
N ARG A 46 26.46 3.60 -19.26
CA ARG A 46 27.24 2.41 -18.89
C ARG A 46 26.33 1.26 -18.49
N VAL A 47 26.64 0.05 -18.96
CA VAL A 47 25.88 -1.16 -18.63
C VAL A 47 26.37 -1.71 -17.29
N ALA A 48 25.61 -1.46 -16.22
CA ALA A 48 25.86 -2.06 -14.92
C ALA A 48 25.21 -3.45 -14.81
N ARG A 49 25.96 -4.45 -14.32
CA ARG A 49 25.43 -5.83 -14.13
C ARG A 49 24.85 -6.06 -12.75
N ASP A 50 25.34 -5.34 -11.76
CA ASP A 50 24.95 -5.52 -10.37
C ASP A 50 24.93 -4.19 -9.60
N PHE A 51 24.63 -4.28 -8.31
CA PHE A 51 24.64 -3.15 -7.39
C PHE A 51 25.99 -2.42 -7.38
N ALA A 52 27.10 -3.16 -7.41
CA ALA A 52 28.43 -2.59 -7.30
C ALA A 52 28.83 -1.80 -8.55
N ASP A 53 28.53 -2.32 -9.74
CA ASP A 53 28.72 -1.59 -11.00
C ASP A 53 27.89 -0.31 -11.02
N ARG A 54 26.64 -0.35 -10.54
CA ARG A 54 25.80 0.85 -10.47
C ARG A 54 26.47 1.95 -9.65
N ILE A 55 27.02 1.62 -8.47
CA ILE A 55 27.70 2.61 -7.64
C ILE A 55 28.93 3.18 -8.33
N GLU A 56 29.81 2.30 -8.83
CA GLU A 56 31.06 2.70 -9.47
C GLU A 56 30.83 3.54 -10.72
N TYR A 57 29.89 3.16 -11.57
CA TYR A 57 29.58 3.90 -12.80
C TYR A 57 28.82 5.20 -12.55
N MET A 58 28.06 5.28 -11.46
CA MET A 58 27.25 6.45 -11.11
C MET A 58 28.10 7.57 -10.50
N VAL A 59 28.94 7.23 -9.52
CA VAL A 59 29.69 8.23 -8.74
C VAL A 59 31.15 7.85 -8.50
N GLY A 60 31.57 6.62 -8.82
CA GLY A 60 32.92 6.16 -8.52
C GLY A 60 33.20 6.05 -7.01
N PRO A 61 34.47 6.09 -6.59
CA PRO A 61 35.67 6.19 -7.43
C PRO A 61 35.97 4.86 -8.18
N PRO A 62 36.84 4.87 -9.19
CA PRO A 62 37.25 3.65 -9.90
C PRO A 62 37.77 2.57 -8.95
N GLY A 63 37.34 1.32 -9.16
CA GLY A 63 37.68 0.18 -8.31
C GLY A 63 36.78 -0.03 -7.10
N VAL A 64 35.89 0.93 -6.77
CA VAL A 64 34.96 0.79 -5.63
C VAL A 64 34.00 -0.38 -5.81
N GLY A 65 33.58 -0.70 -7.04
CA GLY A 65 32.67 -1.81 -7.30
C GLY A 65 33.28 -3.15 -6.95
N LYS A 66 34.58 -3.34 -7.19
CA LYS A 66 35.30 -4.53 -6.71
C LYS A 66 35.23 -4.64 -5.19
N ARG A 67 35.51 -3.53 -4.49
CA ARG A 67 35.53 -3.51 -3.03
C ARG A 67 34.14 -3.75 -2.42
N ILE A 68 33.09 -3.18 -3.01
CA ILE A 68 31.69 -3.43 -2.61
C ILE A 68 31.35 -4.92 -2.70
N ARG A 69 31.82 -5.63 -3.73
CA ARG A 69 31.61 -7.08 -3.86
C ARG A 69 32.34 -7.88 -2.78
N GLU A 70 33.56 -7.49 -2.44
CA GLU A 70 34.33 -8.11 -1.33
C GLU A 70 33.61 -7.93 0.02
N LEU A 71 32.97 -6.77 0.21
CA LEU A 71 32.21 -6.42 1.42
C LEU A 71 30.72 -6.77 1.34
N SER A 72 30.30 -7.60 0.38
CA SER A 72 28.87 -7.95 0.14
C SER A 72 28.18 -8.66 1.32
N HIS A 73 28.96 -9.18 2.28
CA HIS A 73 28.45 -9.76 3.52
C HIS A 73 27.97 -8.70 4.53
N MET A 74 28.33 -7.43 4.37
CA MET A 74 27.89 -6.32 5.22
C MET A 74 26.49 -5.86 4.85
N LYS A 75 25.73 -5.38 5.85
CA LYS A 75 24.47 -4.67 5.60
C LYS A 75 24.73 -3.35 4.87
N ARG A 76 23.74 -2.90 4.08
CA ARG A 76 23.80 -1.68 3.24
C ARG A 76 24.31 -0.44 3.97
N VAL A 77 23.78 -0.15 5.15
CA VAL A 77 24.15 1.06 5.89
C VAL A 77 25.60 0.99 6.41
N PRO A 78 26.04 -0.03 7.19
CA PRO A 78 27.44 -0.18 7.55
C PRO A 78 28.41 -0.18 6.36
N LEU A 79 28.02 -0.80 5.23
CA LEU A 79 28.81 -0.80 4.00
C LEU A 79 29.05 0.63 3.47
N ALA A 80 28.03 1.49 3.49
CA ALA A 80 28.18 2.88 3.05
C ALA A 80 29.23 3.65 3.86
N PHE A 81 29.19 3.50 5.19
CA PHE A 81 30.14 4.14 6.10
C PHE A 81 31.54 3.58 5.93
N LYS A 82 31.67 2.26 5.75
CA LYS A 82 32.97 1.61 5.55
C LYS A 82 33.64 2.03 4.24
N ILE A 83 32.88 2.10 3.15
CA ILE A 83 33.41 2.56 1.86
C ILE A 83 33.80 4.04 1.93
N ALA A 84 32.99 4.89 2.58
CA ALA A 84 33.33 6.29 2.80
C ALA A 84 34.64 6.45 3.60
N GLU A 85 34.83 5.65 4.65
CA GLU A 85 36.08 5.61 5.42
C GLU A 85 37.28 5.21 4.55
N GLU A 86 37.16 4.15 3.75
CA GLU A 86 38.24 3.68 2.88
C GLU A 86 38.60 4.70 1.78
N ILE A 87 37.64 5.49 1.30
CA ILE A 87 37.89 6.62 0.38
C ILE A 87 38.75 7.68 1.06
N LEU A 88 38.42 8.09 2.29
CA LEU A 88 39.17 9.12 3.02
C LEU A 88 40.60 8.69 3.35
N TYR A 89 40.83 7.40 3.61
CA TYR A 89 42.17 6.85 3.86
C TYR A 89 42.97 6.53 2.59
N GLY A 90 42.48 6.91 1.42
CA GLY A 90 43.20 6.77 0.15
C GLY A 90 43.14 5.37 -0.47
N GLY A 91 42.20 4.51 -0.04
CA GLY A 91 42.04 3.15 -0.55
C GLY A 91 41.71 3.05 -2.05
N PHE A 92 41.30 4.16 -2.66
CA PHE A 92 40.94 4.27 -4.08
C PHE A 92 41.76 5.36 -4.81
N GLY A 93 42.90 5.75 -4.26
CA GLY A 93 43.71 6.88 -4.74
C GLY A 93 43.70 8.05 -3.77
N ASN A 94 44.66 8.96 -3.95
CA ASN A 94 44.78 10.16 -3.14
C ASN A 94 43.96 11.29 -3.75
N PHE A 95 43.17 11.96 -2.91
CA PHE A 95 42.36 13.13 -3.26
C PHE A 95 42.74 14.28 -2.32
N GLU A 96 42.52 15.52 -2.77
CA GLU A 96 42.54 16.65 -1.84
C GLU A 96 41.41 16.49 -0.82
N THR A 97 41.57 17.08 0.38
CA THR A 97 40.68 16.78 1.52
C THR A 97 39.19 17.03 1.23
N GLU A 98 38.86 18.14 0.56
CA GLU A 98 37.47 18.45 0.18
C GLU A 98 36.94 17.51 -0.91
N GLU A 99 37.77 17.16 -1.90
CA GLU A 99 37.42 16.20 -2.95
C GLU A 99 37.19 14.80 -2.37
N ALA A 100 38.03 14.38 -1.41
CA ALA A 100 37.87 13.12 -0.68
C ALA A 100 36.54 13.09 0.09
N ALA A 101 36.20 14.20 0.77
CA ALA A 101 34.95 14.33 1.50
C ALA A 101 33.74 14.28 0.57
N GLU A 102 33.78 15.00 -0.55
CA GLU A 102 32.72 14.98 -1.56
C GLU A 102 32.53 13.60 -2.16
N GLN A 103 33.62 12.95 -2.57
CA GLN A 103 33.59 11.59 -3.12
C GLN A 103 33.03 10.59 -2.10
N ALA A 104 33.46 10.66 -0.83
CA ALA A 104 32.97 9.80 0.24
C ALA A 104 31.47 9.99 0.52
N VAL A 105 30.98 11.25 0.56
CA VAL A 105 29.55 11.55 0.73
C VAL A 105 28.75 11.03 -0.47
N LYS A 106 29.20 11.28 -1.70
CA LYS A 106 28.48 10.85 -2.92
C LYS A 106 28.44 9.32 -3.04
N THR A 107 29.56 8.63 -2.87
CA THR A 107 29.62 7.16 -2.92
C THR A 107 28.81 6.52 -1.80
N GLY A 108 28.94 7.02 -0.56
CA GLY A 108 28.13 6.52 0.55
C GLY A 108 26.64 6.75 0.33
N THR A 109 26.24 7.91 -0.19
CA THR A 109 24.84 8.20 -0.55
C THR A 109 24.33 7.27 -1.65
N ALA A 110 25.15 6.98 -2.66
CA ALA A 110 24.79 6.04 -3.71
C ALA A 110 24.54 4.63 -3.16
N ILE A 111 25.37 4.16 -2.22
CA ILE A 111 25.17 2.89 -1.52
C ILE A 111 23.88 2.91 -0.68
N LEU A 112 23.63 3.98 0.07
CA LEU A 112 22.42 4.14 0.90
C LEU A 112 21.14 4.12 0.05
N THR A 113 21.22 4.60 -1.19
CA THR A 113 20.10 4.70 -2.14
C THR A 113 20.13 3.63 -3.24
N GLU A 114 20.92 2.55 -3.05
CA GLU A 114 21.02 1.39 -3.95
C GLU A 114 21.48 1.67 -5.40
N GLY A 115 21.99 2.88 -5.65
CA GLY A 115 22.37 3.35 -6.98
C GLY A 115 21.19 3.43 -7.94
N VAL A 116 19.99 3.72 -7.44
CA VAL A 116 18.77 3.84 -8.28
C VAL A 116 18.16 5.25 -8.27
N THR A 117 18.75 6.19 -7.54
CA THR A 117 18.24 7.56 -7.40
C THR A 117 19.21 8.58 -7.99
N ALA A 118 18.71 9.77 -8.32
CA ALA A 118 19.54 10.87 -8.80
C ALA A 118 20.21 11.66 -7.66
N ALA A 119 19.89 11.37 -6.40
CA ALA A 119 20.38 12.12 -5.24
C ALA A 119 21.92 12.19 -5.15
N PRO A 120 22.70 11.11 -5.40
CA PRO A 120 24.16 11.18 -5.35
C PRO A 120 24.80 12.07 -6.44
N ILE A 121 24.17 12.18 -7.61
CA ILE A 121 24.72 12.91 -8.76
C ILE A 121 24.20 14.36 -8.79
N GLN A 122 22.89 14.52 -8.72
CA GLN A 122 22.20 15.79 -8.92
C GLN A 122 21.66 16.40 -7.63
N GLY A 123 21.49 15.59 -6.58
CA GLY A 123 20.98 16.03 -5.28
C GLY A 123 22.06 16.65 -4.41
N ILE A 124 23.26 16.06 -4.37
CA ILE A 124 24.44 16.60 -3.67
C ILE A 124 25.31 17.33 -4.67
N VAL A 125 25.28 18.66 -4.62
CA VAL A 125 25.98 19.54 -5.56
C VAL A 125 27.47 19.58 -5.27
N LYS A 126 27.83 19.87 -4.02
CA LYS A 126 29.22 19.96 -3.54
C LYS A 126 29.30 19.68 -2.04
N VAL A 127 30.48 19.28 -1.58
CA VAL A 127 30.83 19.24 -0.15
C VAL A 127 31.99 20.18 0.09
N ALA A 128 31.88 21.07 1.08
CA ALA A 128 32.88 22.09 1.36
C ALA A 128 33.28 22.10 2.84
N ILE A 129 34.53 22.44 3.12
CA ILE A 129 35.05 22.70 4.45
C ILE A 129 35.05 24.21 4.66
N LYS A 130 34.04 24.69 5.39
CA LYS A 130 33.90 26.12 5.71
C LYS A 130 34.63 26.43 7.01
N GLN A 131 34.97 27.71 7.18
CA GLN A 131 35.67 28.20 8.36
C GLN A 131 34.85 29.33 9.00
N ARG A 132 34.71 29.28 10.32
CA ARG A 132 34.09 30.34 11.13
C ARG A 132 35.07 30.81 12.19
N GLN A 133 35.13 32.12 12.43
CA GLN A 133 35.87 32.67 13.57
C GLN A 133 35.09 32.41 14.86
N THR A 134 35.78 31.93 15.88
CA THR A 134 35.26 31.68 17.22
C THR A 134 36.11 32.43 18.24
N ASP A 135 35.61 32.55 19.46
CA ASP A 135 36.33 33.22 20.56
C ASP A 135 37.70 32.57 20.86
N THR A 136 37.89 31.33 20.43
CA THR A 136 39.11 30.52 20.65
C THR A 136 39.97 30.33 19.40
N GLY A 137 39.67 31.01 18.29
CA GLY A 137 40.42 30.90 17.03
C GLY A 137 39.50 30.68 15.83
N SER A 138 39.88 29.79 14.91
CA SER A 138 39.05 29.49 13.74
C SER A 138 38.61 28.03 13.75
N SER A 139 37.31 27.82 13.62
CA SER A 139 36.69 26.49 13.58
C SER A 139 36.40 26.10 12.13
N LYS A 140 36.88 24.94 11.70
CA LYS A 140 36.61 24.37 10.37
C LYS A 140 35.56 23.28 10.49
N TYR A 141 34.52 23.34 9.67
CA TYR A 141 33.39 22.42 9.75
C TYR A 141 32.91 22.02 8.34
N LEU A 142 32.17 20.92 8.24
CA LEU A 142 31.70 20.38 6.97
C LEU A 142 30.32 20.96 6.57
N ALA A 143 30.17 21.34 5.30
CA ALA A 143 28.93 21.81 4.70
C ALA A 143 28.57 20.99 3.47
N ILE A 144 27.32 20.52 3.39
CA ILE A 144 26.81 19.74 2.26
C ILE A 144 25.76 20.58 1.52
N TYR A 145 25.97 20.76 0.21
CA TYR A 145 25.10 21.57 -0.63
C TYR A 145 24.11 20.69 -1.38
N PHE A 146 22.83 20.88 -1.11
CA PHE A 146 21.75 20.15 -1.73
C PHE A 146 21.05 20.94 -2.85
N ALA A 147 20.49 20.21 -3.81
CA ALA A 147 19.59 20.71 -4.84
C ALA A 147 18.25 19.94 -4.83
N GLY A 148 17.25 20.45 -5.56
CA GLY A 148 15.91 19.87 -5.63
C GLY A 148 15.84 18.36 -5.93
N PRO A 149 16.67 17.80 -6.83
CA PRO A 149 16.69 16.36 -7.13
C PRO A 149 17.01 15.44 -5.94
N VAL A 150 17.50 15.97 -4.82
CA VAL A 150 17.69 15.20 -3.58
C VAL A 150 16.39 14.54 -3.11
N ARG A 151 15.22 15.09 -3.46
CA ARG A 151 13.88 14.53 -3.17
C ARG A 151 13.68 13.10 -3.70
N SER A 152 14.49 12.66 -4.67
CA SER A 152 14.47 11.28 -5.18
C SER A 152 14.94 10.24 -4.16
N ALA A 153 15.68 10.64 -3.14
CA ALA A 153 16.03 9.78 -2.01
C ALA A 153 14.86 9.71 -1.01
N GLY A 154 14.69 8.54 -0.37
CA GLY A 154 13.73 8.37 0.71
C GLY A 154 14.08 9.26 1.91
N GLY A 155 13.08 9.61 2.72
CA GLY A 155 13.29 10.50 3.88
C GLY A 155 14.33 9.95 4.87
N THR A 156 14.37 8.63 5.08
CA THR A 156 15.38 8.02 5.96
C THR A 156 16.77 8.18 5.36
N GLU A 157 16.93 7.92 4.07
CA GLU A 157 18.18 8.11 3.34
C GLU A 157 18.64 9.57 3.39
N LEU A 158 17.75 10.56 3.23
CA LEU A 158 18.08 11.99 3.36
C LEU A 158 18.75 12.31 4.70
N ALA A 159 18.20 11.79 5.80
CA ALA A 159 18.77 11.99 7.12
C ALA A 159 20.11 11.25 7.29
N LEU A 160 20.24 10.02 6.74
CA LEU A 160 21.48 9.25 6.80
C LEU A 160 22.63 9.90 6.01
N ILE A 161 22.35 10.71 4.99
CA ILE A 161 23.40 11.52 4.32
C ILE A 161 24.06 12.47 5.33
N ILE A 162 23.29 13.06 6.23
CA ILE A 162 23.80 13.99 7.26
C ILE A 162 24.56 13.24 8.34
N VAL A 163 24.08 12.06 8.75
CA VAL A 163 24.81 11.17 9.68
C VAL A 163 26.13 10.70 9.06
N LEU A 164 26.15 10.37 7.77
CA LEU A 164 27.36 10.03 7.04
C LEU A 164 28.31 11.24 6.96
N GLY A 165 27.79 12.44 6.72
CA GLY A 165 28.56 13.68 6.76
C GLY A 165 29.19 13.93 8.14
N ASP A 166 28.45 13.67 9.22
CA ASP A 166 28.96 13.74 10.59
C ASP A 166 30.10 12.74 10.84
N TYR A 167 29.98 11.52 10.31
CA TYR A 167 31.04 10.53 10.41
C TYR A 167 32.30 10.95 9.63
N ILE A 168 32.13 11.43 8.39
CA ILE A 168 33.22 11.93 7.53
C ILE A 168 33.95 13.11 8.19
N ARG A 169 33.23 14.10 8.73
CA ARG A 169 33.86 15.25 9.37
C ARG A 169 34.71 14.85 10.59
N ARG A 170 34.31 13.82 11.34
CA ARG A 170 35.08 13.31 12.49
C ARG A 170 36.38 12.64 12.04
N LEU A 171 36.33 11.85 10.97
CA LEU A 171 37.52 11.23 10.37
C LEU A 171 38.52 12.26 9.85
N LEU A 172 38.02 13.39 9.34
CA LEU A 172 38.83 14.53 8.90
C LEU A 172 39.30 15.46 10.04
N GLY A 173 38.90 15.20 11.28
CA GLY A 173 39.24 16.05 12.43
C GLY A 173 38.60 17.44 12.39
N LEU A 174 37.45 17.59 11.73
CA LEU A 174 36.71 18.85 11.63
C LEU A 174 35.77 19.04 12.83
N ASP A 175 35.59 20.31 13.21
CA ASP A 175 34.71 20.72 14.30
C ASP A 175 33.22 20.52 13.95
N LEU A 176 32.38 20.66 14.99
CA LEU A 176 30.93 20.75 14.85
C LEU A 176 30.53 22.04 14.13
N TYR A 177 29.56 21.93 13.22
CA TYR A 177 28.80 23.09 12.78
C TYR A 177 28.04 23.71 13.96
N LYS A 178 28.09 25.04 14.05
CA LYS A 178 27.35 25.84 15.03
C LYS A 178 26.56 26.91 14.29
N ALA A 179 25.26 26.67 14.13
CA ALA A 179 24.35 27.63 13.50
C ALA A 179 24.24 28.90 14.34
N SER A 180 24.36 30.07 13.69
CA SER A 180 23.97 31.35 14.27
C SER A 180 22.44 31.49 14.29
N GLU A 181 21.92 32.36 15.15
CA GLU A 181 20.48 32.61 15.20
C GLU A 181 19.94 33.18 13.87
N GLU A 182 20.73 33.99 13.16
CA GLU A 182 20.36 34.47 11.82
C GLU A 182 20.19 33.31 10.83
N GLU A 183 21.08 32.33 10.82
CA GLU A 183 20.98 31.14 9.97
C GLU A 183 19.76 30.28 10.33
N VAL A 184 19.44 30.16 11.62
CA VAL A 184 18.27 29.41 12.10
C VAL A 184 16.98 30.08 11.63
N TYR A 185 16.81 31.37 11.90
CA TYR A 185 15.61 32.09 11.50
C TYR A 185 15.49 32.25 9.98
N ARG A 186 16.62 32.38 9.27
CA ARG A 186 16.67 32.30 7.81
C ARG A 186 16.10 30.98 7.30
N PHE A 187 16.51 29.86 7.88
CA PHE A 187 16.02 28.55 7.46
C PHE A 187 14.52 28.39 7.71
N ILE A 188 14.03 28.88 8.86
CA ILE A 188 12.59 28.87 9.18
C ILE A 188 11.80 29.74 8.20
N GLU A 189 12.27 30.94 7.88
CA GLU A 189 11.66 31.81 6.87
C GLU A 189 11.57 31.08 5.52
N GLU A 190 12.67 30.49 5.05
CA GLU A 190 12.69 29.69 3.82
C GLU A 190 11.69 28.52 3.86
N LEU A 191 11.60 27.81 4.99
CA LEU A 191 10.70 26.67 5.16
C LEU A 191 9.23 27.08 4.99
N ARG A 192 8.81 28.16 5.65
CA ARG A 192 7.44 28.67 5.59
C ARG A 192 7.11 29.29 4.24
N LEU A 193 8.08 29.97 3.61
CA LEU A 193 7.93 30.45 2.24
C LEU A 193 7.76 29.29 1.25
N TYR A 194 8.53 28.21 1.41
CA TYR A 194 8.42 27.04 0.54
C TYR A 194 7.05 26.35 0.67
N GLU A 195 6.53 26.18 1.89
CA GLU A 195 5.21 25.60 2.14
C GLU A 195 4.08 26.42 1.48
N ARG A 196 4.22 27.75 1.50
CA ARG A 196 3.21 28.68 0.98
C ARG A 196 3.25 28.81 -0.54
N GLU A 197 4.43 28.95 -1.13
CA GLU A 197 4.59 29.37 -2.53
C GLU A 197 5.03 28.25 -3.48
N VAL A 198 5.63 27.18 -2.96
CA VAL A 198 6.30 26.17 -3.80
C VAL A 198 5.65 24.80 -3.70
N SER A 199 5.71 24.17 -2.53
CA SER A 199 5.24 22.79 -2.35
C SER A 199 5.08 22.43 -0.88
N ARG A 200 4.16 21.52 -0.59
CA ARG A 200 4.02 20.95 0.75
C ARG A 200 5.13 19.94 1.04
N PHE A 201 5.50 19.87 2.32
CA PHE A 201 6.34 18.82 2.87
C PHE A 201 5.53 17.57 3.21
N GLN A 202 6.21 16.45 3.47
CA GLN A 202 5.56 15.22 3.94
C GLN A 202 5.11 15.32 5.40
N PHE A 203 5.80 16.16 6.18
CA PHE A 203 5.55 16.40 7.60
C PHE A 203 5.40 17.89 7.80
N HIS A 204 4.40 18.28 8.59
CA HIS A 204 4.36 19.61 9.15
C HIS A 204 5.11 19.59 10.48
N VAL A 205 6.16 20.40 10.58
CA VAL A 205 7.04 20.48 11.74
C VAL A 205 7.02 21.93 12.21
N ASP A 206 6.82 22.16 13.49
CA ASP A 206 6.75 23.49 14.09
C ASP A 206 8.12 24.21 14.11
N ASP A 207 8.09 25.53 14.24
CA ASP A 207 9.29 26.38 14.21
C ASP A 207 10.28 26.06 15.33
N GLU A 208 9.79 25.72 16.53
CA GLU A 208 10.64 25.42 17.69
C GLU A 208 11.41 24.12 17.47
N THR A 209 10.76 23.09 16.94
CA THR A 209 11.39 21.83 16.58
C THR A 209 12.43 22.02 15.47
N ILE A 210 12.14 22.81 14.44
CA ILE A 210 13.11 23.12 13.38
C ILE A 210 14.31 23.89 13.94
N ALA A 211 14.07 24.89 14.78
CA ALA A 211 15.15 25.63 15.45
C ALA A 211 16.01 24.71 16.32
N TYR A 212 15.38 23.81 17.09
CA TYR A 212 16.08 22.81 17.89
C TYR A 212 16.97 21.92 17.02
N ILE A 213 16.46 21.40 15.90
CA ILE A 213 17.25 20.58 14.98
C ILE A 213 18.45 21.35 14.45
N LEU A 214 18.24 22.55 13.90
CA LEU A 214 19.31 23.34 13.27
C LEU A 214 20.44 23.68 14.25
N ARG A 215 20.12 23.92 15.53
CA ARG A 215 21.11 24.20 16.58
C ARG A 215 21.94 22.97 16.98
N HIS A 216 21.46 21.76 16.73
CA HIS A 216 22.13 20.50 17.10
C HIS A 216 22.77 19.77 15.92
N LEU A 217 22.55 20.22 14.68
CA LEU A 217 23.14 19.59 13.51
C LEU A 217 24.67 19.70 13.52
N PRO A 218 25.41 18.57 13.42
CA PRO A 218 26.87 18.58 13.48
C PRO A 218 27.53 19.02 12.17
N VAL A 219 26.78 19.06 11.07
CA VAL A 219 27.21 19.50 9.74
C VAL A 219 26.23 20.51 9.19
N GLU A 220 26.72 21.48 8.40
CA GLU A 220 25.86 22.48 7.79
C GLU A 220 25.06 21.85 6.64
N VAL A 221 23.73 21.92 6.74
CA VAL A 221 22.81 21.52 5.67
C VAL A 221 22.42 22.77 4.89
N THR A 222 23.03 22.95 3.72
CA THR A 222 22.82 24.12 2.87
C THR A 222 22.54 23.68 1.43
N GLY A 223 22.48 24.61 0.48
CA GLY A 223 22.14 24.27 -0.89
C GLY A 223 22.16 25.45 -1.84
N ILE A 224 22.01 25.11 -3.11
CA ILE A 224 21.87 26.11 -4.18
C ILE A 224 20.44 26.68 -4.19
N LYS A 225 20.26 27.81 -4.89
CA LYS A 225 18.93 28.29 -5.27
C LYS A 225 18.19 27.21 -6.06
N THR A 226 17.05 26.75 -5.54
CA THR A 226 16.18 25.80 -6.25
C THR A 226 14.96 26.46 -6.84
N ASP A 227 14.46 27.50 -6.18
CA ASP A 227 13.21 28.17 -6.52
C ASP A 227 13.44 29.69 -6.66
N PRO A 228 12.67 30.38 -7.50
CA PRO A 228 12.84 31.82 -7.71
C PRO A 228 12.35 32.69 -6.54
N VAL A 229 11.78 32.09 -5.49
CA VAL A 229 11.26 32.79 -4.31
C VAL A 229 12.40 33.28 -3.42
N GLU A 230 12.38 34.55 -3.05
CA GLU A 230 13.39 35.17 -2.19
C GLU A 230 12.90 35.38 -0.76
N VAL A 231 13.84 35.35 0.18
CA VAL A 231 13.61 35.77 1.56
C VAL A 231 13.56 37.28 1.68
N SER A 232 12.81 37.74 2.68
CA SER A 232 12.55 39.14 2.96
C SER A 232 13.40 39.67 4.10
N SER A 233 13.54 38.91 5.19
CA SER A 233 14.09 39.40 6.45
C SER A 233 15.57 39.09 6.60
N PHE A 234 15.96 37.84 6.35
CA PHE A 234 17.32 37.37 6.62
C PHE A 234 18.18 37.31 5.35
N ARG A 235 18.44 38.46 4.73
CA ARG A 235 19.22 38.57 3.48
C ARG A 235 20.72 38.70 3.75
N ASP A 236 21.53 38.29 2.77
CA ASP A 236 22.98 38.52 2.70
C ASP A 236 23.78 38.00 3.90
N ILE A 237 23.34 36.87 4.47
CA ILE A 237 24.07 36.17 5.53
C ILE A 237 25.40 35.66 4.95
N PRO A 238 26.57 35.98 5.56
CA PRO A 238 27.89 35.68 4.99
C PRO A 238 28.14 34.21 4.65
N THR A 239 27.49 33.30 5.35
CA THR A 239 27.61 31.85 5.15
C THR A 239 26.62 31.29 4.13
N ILE A 240 25.70 32.09 3.58
CA ILE A 240 24.66 31.63 2.64
C ILE A 240 24.77 32.44 1.34
N GLU A 241 25.17 31.79 0.25
CA GLU A 241 25.52 32.44 -1.01
C GLU A 241 24.32 32.88 -1.87
N THR A 242 23.10 32.79 -1.34
CA THR A 242 21.86 33.11 -2.06
C THR A 242 20.83 33.73 -1.13
N ASN A 243 19.98 34.61 -1.65
CA ASN A 243 18.77 35.12 -0.97
C ASN A 243 17.49 34.37 -1.38
N ALA A 244 17.62 33.38 -2.26
CA ALA A 244 16.50 32.54 -2.68
C ALA A 244 16.37 31.27 -1.84
N VAL A 245 15.20 30.66 -1.90
CA VAL A 245 14.86 29.43 -1.18
C VAL A 245 15.72 28.25 -1.65
N ARG A 246 16.24 27.48 -0.68
CA ARG A 246 17.09 26.28 -0.86
C ARG A 246 16.30 25.01 -0.58
N GLY A 247 15.33 24.69 -1.43
CA GLY A 247 14.37 23.60 -1.25
C GLY A 247 14.99 22.21 -1.01
N GLY A 248 16.20 21.95 -1.55
CA GLY A 248 16.94 20.72 -1.26
C GLY A 248 17.32 20.59 0.22
N ALA A 249 17.89 21.66 0.80
CA ALA A 249 18.27 21.72 2.21
C ALA A 249 17.03 21.62 3.12
N LEU A 250 15.96 22.34 2.77
CA LEU A 250 14.69 22.30 3.51
C LEU A 250 14.13 20.88 3.62
N ARG A 251 14.14 20.11 2.52
CA ARG A 251 13.65 18.72 2.52
C ARG A 251 14.51 17.79 3.36
N VAL A 252 15.84 17.95 3.33
CA VAL A 252 16.75 17.14 4.14
C VAL A 252 16.47 17.32 5.63
N VAL A 253 16.25 18.55 6.08
CA VAL A 253 15.94 18.85 7.48
C VAL A 253 14.50 18.43 7.84
N ASN A 254 13.50 18.85 7.06
CA ASN A 254 12.09 18.66 7.40
C ASN A 254 11.59 17.23 7.13
N ASP A 255 11.70 16.74 5.89
CA ASP A 255 11.21 15.39 5.51
C ASP A 255 12.18 14.28 5.96
N GLY A 256 13.46 14.62 6.10
CA GLY A 256 14.51 13.73 6.57
C GLY A 256 14.66 13.73 8.08
N ILE A 257 15.46 14.65 8.62
CA ILE A 257 15.86 14.64 10.04
C ILE A 257 14.63 14.69 10.97
N ALA A 258 13.74 15.67 10.80
CA ALA A 258 12.54 15.80 11.63
C ALA A 258 11.56 14.64 11.38
N GLY A 259 11.13 14.46 10.13
CA GLY A 259 10.11 13.47 9.76
C GLY A 259 10.51 12.01 9.94
N ARG A 260 11.80 11.69 10.13
CA ARG A 260 12.30 10.31 10.32
C ARG A 260 13.16 10.14 11.57
N ALA A 261 13.15 11.08 12.51
CA ALA A 261 14.00 11.07 13.70
C ALA A 261 14.04 9.71 14.42
N SER A 262 12.89 9.07 14.65
CA SER A 262 12.82 7.76 15.34
C SER A 262 13.43 6.60 14.55
N LYS A 263 13.28 6.59 13.21
CA LYS A 263 13.91 5.57 12.35
C LYS A 263 15.42 5.79 12.25
N VAL A 264 15.84 7.04 12.12
CA VAL A 264 17.24 7.44 12.02
C VAL A 264 17.97 7.15 13.33
N TRP A 265 17.34 7.41 14.47
CA TRP A 265 17.88 7.07 15.80
C TRP A 265 18.21 5.58 15.93
N LYS A 266 17.29 4.69 15.50
CA LYS A 266 17.55 3.23 15.51
C LYS A 266 18.79 2.86 14.71
N VAL A 267 18.97 3.46 13.53
CA VAL A 267 20.12 3.19 12.67
C VAL A 267 21.42 3.70 13.30
N ILE A 268 21.39 4.89 13.92
CA ILE A 268 22.52 5.48 14.64
C ILE A 268 22.95 4.59 15.82
N ASP A 269 21.98 4.09 16.59
CA ASP A 269 22.19 3.19 17.73
C ASP A 269 22.82 1.86 17.27
N GLU A 270 22.33 1.27 16.16
CA GLU A 270 22.92 0.07 15.55
C GLU A 270 24.37 0.30 15.07
N LEU A 271 24.71 1.51 14.63
CA LEU A 271 26.06 1.89 14.22
C LEU A 271 26.96 2.31 15.39
N ASN A 272 26.43 2.39 16.62
CA ASN A 272 27.12 2.90 17.82
C ASN A 272 27.71 4.31 17.63
N LEU A 273 27.02 5.19 16.88
CA LEU A 273 27.46 6.57 16.68
C LEU A 273 26.98 7.46 17.84
N THR A 274 27.93 8.13 18.49
CA THR A 274 27.66 9.05 19.62
C THR A 274 27.29 10.46 19.16
N GLY A 275 26.64 11.26 20.02
CA GLY A 275 26.39 12.69 19.76
C GLY A 275 25.07 13.02 19.05
N TRP A 276 24.20 12.02 18.89
CA TRP A 276 22.89 12.14 18.23
C TRP A 276 21.70 11.91 19.18
N ASP A 277 21.94 11.79 20.49
CA ASP A 277 20.89 11.53 21.50
C ASP A 277 19.76 12.56 21.49
N TRP A 278 20.05 13.77 21.03
CA TRP A 278 19.09 14.86 20.88
C TRP A 278 17.94 14.52 19.92
N LEU A 279 18.11 13.57 18.98
CA LEU A 279 17.04 13.09 18.10
C LEU A 279 15.88 12.44 18.88
N LYS A 280 16.14 11.87 20.07
CA LYS A 280 15.12 11.27 20.94
C LYS A 280 14.08 12.28 21.41
N ASN A 281 14.47 13.55 21.48
CA ASN A 281 13.60 14.64 21.94
C ASN A 281 12.73 15.19 20.81
N ILE A 282 12.95 14.76 19.56
CA ILE A 282 12.15 15.19 18.42
C ILE A 282 10.86 14.37 18.41
N VAL A 283 9.77 15.02 18.82
CA VAL A 283 8.42 14.48 18.69
C VAL A 283 7.75 15.23 17.55
N VAL A 284 7.76 14.64 16.35
CA VAL A 284 6.93 15.15 15.27
C VAL A 284 5.59 14.45 15.35
N SER A 285 4.52 15.22 15.56
CA SER A 285 3.17 14.76 15.29
C SER A 285 3.13 14.30 13.84
N LYS A 286 3.02 12.98 13.60
CA LYS A 286 2.46 12.55 12.30
C LYS A 286 1.11 13.26 12.23
N ASN A 287 0.82 14.01 11.17
CA ASN A 287 -0.50 14.64 11.04
C ASN A 287 -1.56 13.60 11.43
N GLU A 288 -2.26 13.82 12.55
CA GLU A 288 -3.36 12.95 13.02
C GLU A 288 -4.51 12.94 11.99
N GLU A 289 -4.44 13.84 11.01
CA GLU A 289 -5.26 13.90 9.79
C GLU A 289 -5.24 12.63 8.93
N VAL A 290 -4.41 11.62 9.23
CA VAL A 290 -4.28 10.39 8.44
C VAL A 290 -5.56 9.54 8.41
N GLU A 291 -6.46 9.61 9.40
CA GLU A 291 -7.76 8.90 9.34
C GLU A 291 -8.74 9.51 8.31
N LEU A 292 -8.55 10.77 7.91
CA LEU A 292 -9.36 11.46 6.88
C LEU A 292 -8.52 11.90 5.67
N GLY A 293 -7.23 11.51 5.61
CA GLY A 293 -6.24 12.12 4.72
C GLY A 293 -6.49 11.94 3.22
N TYR A 294 -7.29 10.96 2.80
CA TYR A 294 -7.69 10.86 1.39
C TYR A 294 -8.82 11.84 1.00
N LEU A 295 -9.61 12.32 1.98
CA LEU A 295 -10.72 13.26 1.76
C LEU A 295 -10.29 14.73 1.75
N GLN A 296 -9.15 15.08 2.34
CA GLN A 296 -8.69 16.48 2.44
C GLN A 296 -8.16 17.05 1.12
N ASP A 297 -7.73 16.20 0.19
CA ASP A 297 -7.15 16.57 -1.11
C ASP A 297 -8.04 16.14 -2.29
N ILE A 298 -9.38 16.21 -2.14
CA ILE A 298 -10.28 15.92 -3.25
C ILE A 298 -10.15 17.04 -4.28
N ILE A 299 -9.37 16.78 -5.33
CA ILE A 299 -9.30 17.62 -6.52
C ILE A 299 -10.56 17.38 -7.34
N ALA A 300 -11.11 18.45 -7.93
CA ALA A 300 -12.20 18.33 -8.89
C ALA A 300 -11.90 17.27 -9.96
N GLY A 301 -12.86 16.36 -10.18
CA GLY A 301 -12.70 15.22 -11.10
C GLY A 301 -12.15 13.93 -10.47
N ARG A 302 -11.78 13.92 -9.18
CA ARG A 302 -11.45 12.68 -8.44
C ARG A 302 -12.64 12.25 -7.58
N PRO A 303 -13.33 11.15 -7.92
CA PRO A 303 -14.46 10.68 -7.13
C PRO A 303 -14.02 10.07 -5.79
N VAL A 304 -14.89 10.20 -4.80
CA VAL A 304 -14.81 9.46 -3.53
C VAL A 304 -15.70 8.24 -3.64
N PHE A 305 -15.13 7.04 -3.51
CA PHE A 305 -15.89 5.79 -3.64
C PHE A 305 -16.50 5.32 -2.32
N SER A 306 -15.82 5.56 -1.20
CA SER A 306 -16.29 5.23 0.15
C SER A 306 -15.83 6.33 1.13
N PHE A 307 -16.61 6.55 2.19
CA PHE A 307 -16.22 7.37 3.35
C PHE A 307 -15.53 6.50 4.41
N PRO A 308 -14.82 7.01 5.43
CA PRO A 308 -14.11 6.18 6.40
C PRO A 308 -15.03 5.30 7.26
N SER A 309 -14.48 4.24 7.85
CA SER A 309 -15.21 3.11 8.47
C SER A 309 -16.21 3.44 9.59
N SER A 310 -16.30 4.68 10.06
CA SER A 310 -16.94 5.03 11.33
C SER A 310 -18.46 5.22 11.32
N SER A 311 -19.18 5.18 10.18
CA SER A 311 -20.61 5.57 10.25
C SER A 311 -21.67 4.84 9.41
N LYS A 312 -21.41 4.20 8.26
CA LYS A 312 -22.45 3.44 7.50
C LYS A 312 -21.87 2.31 6.63
N HIS A 313 -22.62 1.22 6.53
CA HIS A 313 -22.21 -0.06 5.95
C HIS A 313 -22.55 -0.27 4.45
N GLY A 314 -23.11 0.73 3.75
CA GLY A 314 -23.55 0.60 2.35
C GLY A 314 -22.60 1.27 1.37
N GLY A 315 -22.38 0.66 0.21
CA GLY A 315 -21.66 1.24 -0.94
C GLY A 315 -20.15 1.29 -0.77
N ARG A 316 -19.54 0.29 -0.13
CA ARG A 316 -18.10 0.25 0.18
C ARG A 316 -17.44 -1.00 -0.35
N PHE A 317 -16.11 -0.98 -0.43
CA PHE A 317 -15.35 -2.18 -0.74
C PHE A 317 -15.19 -3.03 0.52
N ARG A 318 -15.47 -4.33 0.42
CA ARG A 318 -15.12 -5.26 1.50
C ARG A 318 -13.66 -5.66 1.36
N LEU A 319 -12.90 -5.62 2.46
CA LEU A 319 -11.55 -6.16 2.47
C LEU A 319 -11.59 -7.68 2.23
N ARG A 320 -10.82 -8.15 1.24
CA ARG A 320 -10.50 -9.57 1.05
C ARG A 320 -8.99 -9.74 1.01
N TYR A 321 -8.46 -10.56 1.92
CA TYR A 321 -7.04 -10.89 1.86
C TYR A 321 -6.75 -11.83 0.69
N GLY A 322 -5.72 -11.52 -0.09
CA GLY A 322 -5.23 -12.45 -1.10
C GLY A 322 -4.34 -11.79 -2.14
N ARG A 323 -3.81 -12.63 -3.04
CA ARG A 323 -2.97 -12.19 -4.16
C ARG A 323 -3.33 -13.01 -5.40
N ALA A 324 -3.93 -12.36 -6.38
CA ALA A 324 -4.11 -12.87 -7.73
C ALA A 324 -2.82 -12.73 -8.57
N ARG A 325 -2.76 -13.44 -9.70
CA ARG A 325 -1.58 -13.50 -10.60
C ARG A 325 -1.12 -12.12 -11.11
N ASN A 326 -2.06 -11.21 -11.29
CA ASN A 326 -1.88 -9.84 -11.77
C ASN A 326 -1.96 -8.80 -10.65
N THR A 327 -1.85 -9.25 -9.39
CA THR A 327 -1.78 -8.39 -8.19
C THR A 327 -0.53 -8.76 -7.37
N GLY A 328 -0.05 -7.84 -6.55
CA GLY A 328 1.21 -7.96 -5.81
C GLY A 328 1.91 -6.61 -5.69
N LEU A 329 2.87 -6.49 -4.78
CA LEU A 329 3.31 -5.19 -4.28
C LEU A 329 2.07 -4.39 -3.85
N THR A 330 2.03 -3.11 -4.20
CA THR A 330 0.92 -2.19 -3.92
C THR A 330 -0.28 -2.34 -4.87
N CYS A 331 -0.36 -3.39 -5.70
CA CYS A 331 -1.52 -3.61 -6.56
C CYS A 331 -2.70 -4.23 -5.79
N VAL A 332 -3.90 -3.66 -5.96
CA VAL A 332 -5.16 -4.14 -5.40
C VAL A 332 -6.06 -4.73 -6.49
N GLY A 333 -6.85 -5.73 -6.14
CA GLY A 333 -7.78 -6.39 -7.06
C GLY A 333 -9.22 -5.92 -6.88
N ILE A 334 -9.90 -5.60 -7.99
CA ILE A 334 -11.32 -5.24 -8.01
C ILE A 334 -12.04 -6.06 -9.09
N HIS A 335 -13.30 -6.40 -8.84
CA HIS A 335 -14.13 -7.09 -9.83
C HIS A 335 -14.42 -6.18 -11.04
N PRO A 336 -14.23 -6.63 -12.30
CA PRO A 336 -14.39 -5.76 -13.47
C PRO A 336 -15.80 -5.20 -13.65
N ALA A 337 -16.84 -5.90 -13.19
CA ALA A 337 -18.20 -5.34 -13.16
C ALA A 337 -18.29 -4.04 -12.34
N THR A 338 -17.54 -3.93 -11.23
CA THR A 338 -17.49 -2.71 -10.41
C THR A 338 -16.96 -1.52 -11.21
N MET A 339 -15.95 -1.74 -12.04
CA MET A 339 -15.37 -0.69 -12.91
C MET A 339 -16.43 -0.10 -13.85
N ILE A 340 -17.26 -0.95 -14.46
CA ILE A 340 -18.33 -0.53 -15.39
C ILE A 340 -19.46 0.18 -14.66
N ILE A 341 -19.89 -0.35 -13.50
CA ILE A 341 -20.92 0.25 -12.66
C ILE A 341 -20.48 1.64 -12.16
N LEU A 342 -19.18 1.85 -11.94
CA LEU A 342 -18.59 3.13 -11.57
C LEU A 342 -18.17 3.99 -12.76
N ASP A 343 -18.84 3.87 -13.90
CA ASP A 343 -18.59 4.71 -15.09
C ASP A 343 -17.17 4.67 -15.65
N GLY A 344 -16.36 3.67 -15.29
CA GLY A 344 -14.95 3.58 -15.71
C GLY A 344 -14.02 4.55 -14.99
N PHE A 345 -14.47 5.21 -13.91
CA PHE A 345 -13.58 6.01 -13.05
C PHE A 345 -12.47 5.16 -12.41
N ILE A 346 -12.80 3.91 -12.10
CA ILE A 346 -11.82 2.89 -11.74
C ILE A 346 -11.55 2.04 -12.98
N ALA A 347 -10.30 2.03 -13.42
CA ALA A 347 -9.81 1.17 -14.50
C ALA A 347 -8.48 0.51 -14.09
N VAL A 348 -8.03 -0.48 -14.88
CA VAL A 348 -6.70 -1.07 -14.72
C VAL A 348 -5.63 0.02 -14.78
N GLY A 349 -4.76 0.07 -13.77
CA GLY A 349 -3.72 1.10 -13.63
C GLY A 349 -4.18 2.36 -12.88
N THR A 350 -5.47 2.51 -12.56
CA THR A 350 -5.93 3.63 -11.72
C THR A 350 -5.35 3.49 -10.32
N GLN A 351 -4.72 4.55 -9.82
CA GLN A 351 -4.25 4.60 -8.44
C GLN A 351 -5.39 5.04 -7.51
N LEU A 352 -5.83 4.14 -6.64
CA LEU A 352 -6.71 4.46 -5.53
C LEU A 352 -5.88 5.00 -4.37
N ARG A 353 -6.40 6.01 -3.66
CA ARG A 353 -5.94 6.36 -2.32
C ARG A 353 -6.75 5.55 -1.33
N LEU A 354 -6.07 4.80 -0.46
CA LEU A 354 -6.70 3.88 0.48
C LEU A 354 -6.55 4.40 1.91
N GLU A 355 -7.51 4.07 2.77
CA GLU A 355 -7.40 4.34 4.21
C GLU A 355 -6.45 3.35 4.92
N MET A 356 -6.36 2.12 4.43
CA MET A 356 -5.57 1.03 4.99
C MET A 356 -5.29 -0.04 3.90
N PRO A 357 -4.18 -0.80 3.97
CA PRO A 357 -3.03 -0.67 4.87
C PRO A 357 -1.99 0.38 4.44
N GLY A 358 -1.93 0.70 3.14
CA GLY A 358 -1.02 1.68 2.56
C GLY A 358 -1.75 2.91 2.03
N LYS A 359 -1.01 3.95 1.66
CA LYS A 359 -1.57 5.23 1.16
C LYS A 359 -2.16 5.15 -0.24
N GLY A 360 -1.86 4.10 -0.99
CA GLY A 360 -2.46 3.91 -2.30
C GLY A 360 -2.30 2.50 -2.82
N GLY A 361 -3.17 2.16 -3.78
CA GLY A 361 -3.17 0.87 -4.45
C GLY A 361 -3.44 1.02 -5.94
N ILE A 362 -2.64 0.35 -6.78
CA ILE A 362 -2.87 0.35 -8.23
C ILE A 362 -3.88 -0.76 -8.56
N VAL A 363 -4.94 -0.40 -9.27
CA VAL A 363 -6.04 -1.33 -9.53
C VAL A 363 -5.69 -2.31 -10.64
N SER A 364 -6.05 -3.57 -10.42
CA SER A 364 -6.04 -4.67 -11.37
C SER A 364 -7.37 -5.45 -11.30
N THR A 365 -7.70 -6.21 -12.33
CA THR A 365 -8.98 -6.94 -12.41
C THR A 365 -8.87 -8.34 -11.79
N VAL A 366 -9.86 -8.71 -10.98
CA VAL A 366 -9.99 -10.08 -10.45
C VAL A 366 -11.45 -10.51 -10.56
N GLU A 367 -11.76 -11.45 -11.45
CA GLU A 367 -13.14 -11.91 -11.72
C GLU A 367 -13.68 -12.88 -10.67
N THR A 368 -12.81 -13.50 -9.87
CA THR A 368 -13.21 -14.54 -8.92
C THR A 368 -13.61 -14.01 -7.53
N ILE A 369 -13.46 -12.71 -7.28
CA ILE A 369 -13.84 -12.08 -6.02
C ILE A 369 -15.29 -11.56 -6.08
N GLU A 370 -15.86 -11.16 -4.95
CA GLU A 370 -17.27 -10.77 -4.90
C GLU A 370 -17.55 -9.53 -5.78
N PRO A 371 -18.52 -9.60 -6.69
CA PRO A 371 -18.93 -8.49 -7.55
C PRO A 371 -19.70 -7.39 -6.80
N PRO A 372 -20.03 -6.26 -7.45
CA PRO A 372 -20.89 -5.26 -6.84
C PRO A 372 -22.34 -5.77 -6.74
N ILE A 373 -23.08 -5.24 -5.77
CA ILE A 373 -24.52 -5.47 -5.62
C ILE A 373 -25.23 -4.13 -5.75
N VAL A 374 -26.20 -4.06 -6.66
CA VAL A 374 -26.88 -2.82 -7.05
C VAL A 374 -28.39 -2.95 -6.91
N ARG A 375 -29.05 -1.85 -6.58
CA ARG A 375 -30.49 -1.68 -6.68
C ARG A 375 -30.81 -0.98 -7.99
N LEU A 376 -31.75 -1.55 -8.75
CA LEU A 376 -32.24 -1.02 -10.00
C LEU A 376 -33.41 -0.05 -9.76
N LYS A 377 -33.71 0.79 -10.75
CA LYS A 377 -34.81 1.78 -10.72
C LYS A 377 -36.21 1.18 -10.47
N ASN A 378 -36.41 -0.11 -10.77
CA ASN A 378 -37.65 -0.82 -10.46
C ASN A 378 -37.69 -1.40 -9.03
N GLY A 379 -36.64 -1.17 -8.23
CA GLY A 379 -36.50 -1.69 -6.87
C GLY A 379 -35.79 -3.03 -6.75
N SER A 380 -35.61 -3.80 -7.84
CA SER A 380 -34.90 -5.09 -7.79
C SER A 380 -33.45 -4.92 -7.32
N VAL A 381 -32.93 -5.90 -6.58
CA VAL A 381 -31.52 -5.97 -6.16
C VAL A 381 -30.83 -7.10 -6.91
N VAL A 382 -29.69 -6.78 -7.51
CA VAL A 382 -28.95 -7.70 -8.38
C VAL A 382 -27.48 -7.73 -7.98
N ARG A 383 -26.93 -8.94 -7.82
CA ARG A 383 -25.48 -9.19 -7.78
C ARG A 383 -24.97 -9.20 -9.22
N VAL A 384 -24.05 -8.31 -9.57
CA VAL A 384 -23.63 -8.07 -10.97
C VAL A 384 -22.37 -8.87 -11.30
N GLU A 385 -22.54 -10.11 -11.72
CA GLU A 385 -21.46 -11.11 -11.79
C GLU A 385 -20.57 -11.00 -13.02
N THR A 386 -21.03 -10.38 -14.10
CA THR A 386 -20.26 -10.29 -15.34
C THR A 386 -20.19 -8.88 -15.91
N VAL A 387 -19.20 -8.66 -16.78
CA VAL A 387 -18.97 -7.42 -17.53
C VAL A 387 -20.16 -7.12 -18.46
N GLU A 388 -20.70 -8.16 -19.09
CA GLU A 388 -21.87 -8.07 -19.98
C GLU A 388 -23.11 -7.65 -19.19
N GLN A 389 -23.33 -8.28 -18.03
CA GLN A 389 -24.43 -7.92 -17.13
C GLN A 389 -24.28 -6.48 -16.63
N ALA A 390 -23.07 -6.08 -16.22
CA ALA A 390 -22.81 -4.71 -15.79
C ALA A 390 -23.12 -3.69 -16.89
N SER A 391 -22.73 -3.96 -18.12
CA SER A 391 -22.98 -3.08 -19.28
C SER A 391 -24.47 -2.90 -19.56
N GLN A 392 -25.26 -3.97 -19.42
CA GLN A 392 -26.71 -3.94 -19.61
C GLN A 392 -27.46 -3.22 -18.48
N LEU A 393 -26.95 -3.33 -17.24
CA LEU A 393 -27.61 -2.81 -16.05
C LEU A 393 -27.20 -1.40 -15.68
N LYS A 394 -26.02 -0.92 -16.11
CA LYS A 394 -25.42 0.38 -15.72
C LYS A 394 -26.42 1.53 -15.71
N ASN A 395 -27.17 1.72 -16.80
CA ASN A 395 -28.14 2.82 -16.95
C ASN A 395 -29.45 2.62 -16.17
N LYS A 396 -29.66 1.43 -15.62
CA LYS A 396 -30.81 1.02 -14.81
C LYS A 396 -30.52 1.04 -13.31
N VAL A 397 -29.26 1.23 -12.90
CA VAL A 397 -28.87 1.34 -11.50
C VAL A 397 -29.46 2.61 -10.90
N GLU A 398 -30.14 2.45 -9.76
CA GLU A 398 -30.61 3.54 -8.91
C GLU A 398 -29.61 3.80 -7.77
N LYS A 399 -29.07 2.72 -7.17
CA LYS A 399 -28.16 2.80 -6.03
C LYS A 399 -27.18 1.63 -6.01
N ILE A 400 -25.92 1.91 -5.76
CA ILE A 400 -24.91 0.87 -5.47
C ILE A 400 -25.01 0.53 -3.99
N LEU A 401 -25.37 -0.71 -3.65
CA LEU A 401 -25.51 -1.17 -2.26
C LEU A 401 -24.18 -1.71 -1.71
N PHE A 402 -23.34 -2.27 -2.58
CA PHE A 402 -22.04 -2.84 -2.24
C PHE A 402 -21.11 -2.73 -3.45
N LEU A 403 -19.88 -2.26 -3.25
CA LEU A 403 -18.92 -2.08 -4.36
C LEU A 403 -18.26 -3.39 -4.79
N GLY A 404 -18.36 -4.45 -3.98
CA GLY A 404 -17.62 -5.69 -4.19
C GLY A 404 -16.41 -5.79 -3.27
N ASP A 405 -15.59 -6.79 -3.55
CA ASP A 405 -14.34 -6.99 -2.83
C ASP A 405 -13.25 -6.04 -3.32
N LEU A 406 -12.40 -5.61 -2.38
CA LEU A 406 -11.07 -5.07 -2.65
C LEU A 406 -10.04 -6.11 -2.16
N LEU A 407 -9.39 -6.78 -3.11
CA LEU A 407 -8.37 -7.78 -2.84
C LEU A 407 -7.06 -7.08 -2.47
N ILE A 408 -6.59 -7.27 -1.23
CA ILE A 408 -5.34 -6.69 -0.74
C ILE A 408 -4.41 -7.81 -0.27
N SER A 409 -3.15 -7.73 -0.66
CA SER A 409 -2.13 -8.69 -0.22
C SER A 409 -1.82 -8.56 1.26
N PHE A 410 -1.64 -9.69 1.95
CA PHE A 410 -1.08 -9.72 3.30
C PHE A 410 0.25 -8.97 3.39
N SER A 411 1.08 -9.04 2.35
CA SER A 411 2.38 -8.36 2.30
C SER A 411 2.28 -6.85 2.51
N GLU A 412 1.19 -6.23 2.07
CA GLU A 412 0.98 -4.78 2.24
C GLU A 412 0.76 -4.40 3.71
N PHE A 413 0.08 -5.25 4.49
CA PHE A 413 -0.06 -5.03 5.93
C PHE A 413 1.28 -5.19 6.64
N PHE A 414 2.05 -6.20 6.26
CA PHE A 414 3.37 -6.45 6.82
C PHE A 414 4.35 -5.31 6.52
N GLU A 415 4.45 -4.87 5.25
CA GLU A 415 5.38 -3.81 4.83
C GLU A 415 5.03 -2.45 5.44
N ASN A 416 3.73 -2.15 5.62
CA ASN A 416 3.28 -0.90 6.23
C ASN A 416 3.21 -0.97 7.77
N GLU A 417 3.65 -2.07 8.39
CA GLU A 417 3.58 -2.31 9.85
C GLU A 417 2.16 -2.09 10.41
N LYS A 418 1.13 -2.50 9.66
CA LYS A 418 -0.27 -2.38 10.05
C LYS A 418 -0.78 -3.68 10.67
N PRO A 419 -1.54 -3.63 11.77
CA PRO A 419 -2.18 -4.82 12.31
C PRO A 419 -3.18 -5.38 11.30
N LEU A 420 -3.28 -6.70 11.24
CA LEU A 420 -4.35 -7.34 10.48
C LEU A 420 -5.69 -7.03 11.14
N VAL A 421 -6.66 -6.68 10.30
CA VAL A 421 -8.07 -6.57 10.68
C VAL A 421 -8.79 -7.89 10.41
N GLU A 422 -9.96 -8.05 11.04
CA GLU A 422 -10.77 -9.26 10.90
C GLU A 422 -11.11 -9.54 9.42
N SER A 423 -10.83 -10.76 8.96
CA SER A 423 -11.18 -11.20 7.60
C SER A 423 -12.66 -11.54 7.52
N GLY A 424 -13.32 -11.14 6.44
CA GLY A 424 -14.63 -11.69 6.10
C GLY A 424 -14.55 -13.19 5.85
N TYR A 425 -15.65 -13.89 6.09
CA TYR A 425 -15.80 -15.28 5.66
C TYR A 425 -15.93 -15.33 4.13
N VAL A 426 -14.93 -15.94 3.48
CA VAL A 426 -14.74 -15.99 2.02
C VAL A 426 -14.52 -17.43 1.57
N GLU A 427 -14.58 -17.67 0.26
CA GLU A 427 -14.56 -19.04 -0.26
C GLU A 427 -13.24 -19.77 -0.02
N GLU A 428 -12.12 -19.05 0.09
CA GLU A 428 -10.81 -19.60 0.46
C GLU A 428 -10.81 -20.17 1.88
N TRP A 429 -11.56 -19.55 2.80
CA TRP A 429 -11.74 -20.06 4.15
C TRP A 429 -12.76 -21.20 4.16
N TRP A 430 -13.91 -21.00 3.52
CA TRP A 430 -14.96 -22.02 3.46
C TRP A 430 -14.48 -23.34 2.86
N ILE A 431 -13.67 -23.29 1.79
CA ILE A 431 -13.14 -24.51 1.18
C ILE A 431 -12.21 -25.28 2.11
N TRP A 432 -11.51 -24.58 3.01
CA TRP A 432 -10.67 -25.19 4.02
C TRP A 432 -11.52 -25.90 5.07
N ASP A 433 -12.56 -25.23 5.59
CA ASP A 433 -13.53 -25.84 6.51
C ASP A 433 -14.22 -27.06 5.87
N PHE A 434 -14.60 -26.94 4.59
CA PHE A 434 -15.25 -28.02 3.85
C PHE A 434 -14.34 -29.24 3.65
N LYS A 435 -13.09 -29.03 3.21
CA LYS A 435 -12.11 -30.11 3.03
C LYS A 435 -11.79 -30.82 4.35
N ASN A 436 -11.68 -30.07 5.45
CA ASN A 436 -11.45 -30.65 6.76
C ASN A 436 -12.63 -31.47 7.24
N ALA A 437 -13.85 -30.94 7.18
CA ALA A 437 -15.04 -31.68 7.61
C ALA A 437 -15.29 -32.93 6.76
N LEU A 438 -15.03 -32.86 5.44
CA LEU A 438 -15.07 -34.00 4.54
C LEU A 438 -14.11 -35.11 5.01
N LYS A 439 -12.86 -34.75 5.28
CA LYS A 439 -11.81 -35.68 5.72
C LYS A 439 -12.13 -36.29 7.09
N GLU A 440 -12.57 -35.48 8.05
CA GLU A 440 -12.85 -35.92 9.42
C GLU A 440 -14.09 -36.81 9.55
N ARG A 441 -15.16 -36.50 8.80
CA ARG A 441 -16.45 -37.19 8.96
C ARG A 441 -16.61 -38.41 8.04
N TYR A 442 -16.08 -38.35 6.82
CA TYR A 442 -16.36 -39.36 5.79
C TYR A 442 -15.10 -39.96 5.16
N GLY A 443 -13.93 -39.32 5.32
CA GLY A 443 -12.64 -39.85 4.87
C GLY A 443 -12.41 -39.86 3.35
N SER A 444 -13.47 -39.85 2.53
CA SER A 444 -13.38 -39.84 1.06
C SER A 444 -14.48 -39.01 0.40
N VAL A 445 -14.23 -38.59 -0.85
CA VAL A 445 -15.19 -37.81 -1.65
C VAL A 445 -16.41 -38.66 -2.00
N GLU A 446 -16.24 -39.95 -2.26
CA GLU A 446 -17.33 -40.89 -2.60
C GLU A 446 -18.28 -41.11 -1.42
N ALA A 447 -17.75 -41.29 -0.21
CA ALA A 447 -18.57 -41.43 0.99
C ALA A 447 -19.38 -40.16 1.26
N THR A 448 -18.75 -38.99 1.08
CA THR A 448 -19.38 -37.68 1.24
C THR A 448 -20.45 -37.43 0.18
N SER A 449 -20.17 -37.79 -1.08
CA SER A 449 -21.10 -37.76 -2.21
C SER A 449 -22.39 -38.52 -1.91
N LYS A 450 -22.29 -39.73 -1.33
CA LYS A 450 -23.45 -40.52 -0.89
C LYS A 450 -24.23 -39.82 0.23
N ALA A 451 -23.55 -39.31 1.25
CA ALA A 451 -24.20 -38.64 2.38
C ALA A 451 -24.92 -37.35 1.96
N LEU A 452 -24.28 -36.55 1.10
CA LEU A 452 -24.84 -35.32 0.57
C LEU A 452 -25.82 -35.55 -0.58
N ASN A 453 -25.91 -36.76 -1.14
CA ASN A 453 -26.62 -37.03 -2.40
C ASN A 453 -26.29 -35.98 -3.48
N ILE A 454 -24.99 -35.69 -3.64
CA ILE A 454 -24.44 -34.82 -4.69
C ILE A 454 -23.49 -35.69 -5.50
N GLN A 455 -23.56 -35.63 -6.84
CA GLN A 455 -22.70 -36.44 -7.70
C GLN A 455 -21.21 -36.21 -7.37
N THR A 456 -20.43 -37.29 -7.33
CA THR A 456 -19.00 -37.23 -6.98
C THR A 456 -18.23 -36.23 -7.84
N LYS A 457 -18.47 -36.21 -9.17
CA LYS A 457 -17.87 -35.25 -10.08
C LYS A 457 -18.20 -33.80 -9.72
N ARG A 458 -19.46 -33.51 -9.38
CA ARG A 458 -19.91 -32.18 -8.94
C ARG A 458 -19.20 -31.76 -7.64
N LEU A 459 -19.02 -32.70 -6.72
CA LEU A 459 -18.31 -32.46 -5.47
C LEU A 459 -16.81 -32.18 -5.71
N GLU A 460 -16.15 -32.94 -6.59
CA GLU A 460 -14.76 -32.68 -6.99
C GLU A 460 -14.58 -31.31 -7.66
N GLU A 461 -15.53 -30.92 -8.52
CA GLU A 461 -15.56 -29.59 -9.13
C GLU A 461 -15.64 -28.48 -8.08
N LEU A 462 -16.52 -28.62 -7.08
CA LEU A 462 -16.62 -27.69 -5.95
C LEU A 462 -15.33 -27.64 -5.13
N LEU A 463 -14.63 -28.77 -4.96
CA LEU A 463 -13.40 -28.86 -4.16
C LEU A 463 -12.16 -28.25 -4.85
N ASN A 464 -12.09 -28.39 -6.17
CA ASN A 464 -10.93 -28.01 -6.97
C ASN A 464 -11.07 -26.64 -7.63
N ASN A 465 -12.31 -26.21 -7.94
CA ASN A 465 -12.60 -24.96 -8.64
C ASN A 465 -13.52 -24.03 -7.82
N PHE A 466 -13.42 -24.06 -6.48
CA PHE A 466 -14.30 -23.34 -5.54
C PHE A 466 -14.43 -21.81 -5.78
N LEU A 467 -13.47 -21.19 -6.47
CA LEU A 467 -13.51 -19.77 -6.83
C LEU A 467 -14.45 -19.48 -8.01
N THR A 468 -14.58 -20.41 -8.96
CA THR A 468 -15.40 -20.24 -10.18
C THR A 468 -16.66 -21.08 -10.16
N ILE A 469 -16.63 -22.24 -9.51
CA ILE A 469 -17.77 -23.15 -9.37
C ILE A 469 -18.31 -23.03 -7.95
N LYS A 470 -19.50 -22.45 -7.81
CA LYS A 470 -20.19 -22.27 -6.53
C LYS A 470 -21.27 -23.35 -6.35
N PRO A 471 -21.53 -23.79 -5.10
CA PRO A 471 -22.70 -24.61 -4.83
C PRO A 471 -23.97 -23.77 -5.04
N THR A 472 -25.07 -24.42 -5.42
CA THR A 472 -26.41 -23.82 -5.33
C THR A 472 -26.80 -23.59 -3.87
N ALA A 473 -27.80 -22.75 -3.58
CA ALA A 473 -28.26 -22.55 -2.21
C ALA A 473 -28.73 -23.87 -1.56
N PHE A 474 -29.33 -24.76 -2.36
CA PHE A 474 -29.70 -26.11 -1.94
C PHE A 474 -28.48 -26.94 -1.52
N GLU A 475 -27.45 -27.00 -2.38
CA GLU A 475 -26.19 -27.71 -2.09
C GLU A 475 -25.52 -27.10 -0.84
N ALA A 476 -25.46 -25.77 -0.72
CA ALA A 476 -24.83 -25.08 0.39
C ALA A 476 -25.52 -25.36 1.75
N VAL A 477 -26.85 -25.24 1.82
CA VAL A 477 -27.61 -25.55 3.03
C VAL A 477 -27.44 -27.03 3.40
N LYS A 478 -27.43 -27.92 2.43
CA LYS A 478 -27.25 -29.36 2.65
C LYS A 478 -25.86 -29.70 3.17
N ILE A 479 -24.83 -29.14 2.57
CA ILE A 479 -23.43 -29.26 3.02
C ILE A 479 -23.31 -28.79 4.47
N SER A 480 -23.82 -27.61 4.79
CA SER A 480 -23.76 -27.06 6.15
C SER A 480 -24.58 -27.88 7.15
N SER A 481 -25.75 -28.38 6.76
CA SER A 481 -26.61 -29.15 7.67
C SER A 481 -26.06 -30.54 7.98
N ILE A 482 -25.39 -31.21 7.02
CA ILE A 482 -24.89 -32.59 7.19
C ILE A 482 -23.46 -32.60 7.73
N LEU A 483 -22.60 -31.69 7.26
CA LEU A 483 -21.19 -31.62 7.67
C LEU A 483 -20.94 -30.66 8.84
N HIS A 484 -21.93 -29.86 9.23
CA HIS A 484 -21.81 -28.78 10.21
C HIS A 484 -20.68 -27.79 9.89
N VAL A 485 -20.39 -27.60 8.61
CA VAL A 485 -19.52 -26.51 8.15
C VAL A 485 -20.33 -25.21 8.07
N PRO A 486 -19.71 -24.04 8.24
CA PRO A 486 -20.44 -22.80 8.13
C PRO A 486 -21.08 -22.62 6.74
N LEU A 487 -22.14 -21.81 6.68
CA LEU A 487 -22.84 -21.54 5.43
C LEU A 487 -21.89 -20.94 4.37
N HIS A 488 -22.00 -21.44 3.14
CA HIS A 488 -21.16 -20.98 2.03
C HIS A 488 -21.25 -19.45 1.86
N PRO A 489 -20.12 -18.72 1.75
CA PRO A 489 -20.07 -17.25 1.70
C PRO A 489 -21.01 -16.59 0.69
N ARG A 490 -21.25 -17.21 -0.48
CA ARG A 490 -22.23 -16.72 -1.48
C ARG A 490 -23.62 -16.45 -0.88
N TYR A 491 -24.05 -17.30 0.05
CA TYR A 491 -25.39 -17.27 0.67
C TYR A 491 -25.37 -16.75 2.10
N THR A 492 -24.26 -16.14 2.51
CA THR A 492 -24.12 -15.48 3.82
C THR A 492 -24.36 -13.99 3.65
N TYR A 493 -25.38 -13.47 4.33
CA TYR A 493 -25.83 -12.10 4.17
C TYR A 493 -25.25 -11.15 5.23
N PHE A 494 -25.49 -9.85 5.06
CA PHE A 494 -24.99 -8.85 5.98
C PHE A 494 -25.86 -8.72 7.25
N TRP A 495 -25.97 -9.81 8.00
CA TRP A 495 -26.85 -9.92 9.16
C TRP A 495 -26.59 -8.85 10.24
N ARG A 496 -25.33 -8.46 10.47
CA ARG A 496 -24.97 -7.38 11.43
C ARG A 496 -25.45 -5.98 11.01
N ASN A 497 -25.92 -5.82 9.77
CA ASN A 497 -26.42 -4.54 9.26
C ASN A 497 -27.93 -4.34 9.49
N ILE A 498 -28.60 -5.30 10.14
CA ILE A 498 -30.02 -5.19 10.51
C ILE A 498 -30.17 -5.34 12.03
N THR A 499 -31.25 -4.76 12.55
CA THR A 499 -31.63 -4.88 13.96
C THR A 499 -32.43 -6.16 14.22
N PHE A 500 -32.58 -6.52 15.50
CA PHE A 500 -33.45 -7.64 15.90
C PHE A 500 -34.91 -7.42 15.49
N GLU A 501 -35.41 -6.18 15.58
CA GLU A 501 -36.77 -5.84 15.16
C GLU A 501 -36.96 -6.10 13.67
N GLU A 502 -36.04 -5.60 12.84
CA GLU A 502 -36.03 -5.84 11.40
C GLU A 502 -35.93 -7.33 11.05
N PHE A 503 -35.15 -8.10 11.80
CA PHE A 503 -35.04 -9.55 11.65
C PHE A 503 -36.39 -10.25 11.88
N PHE A 504 -37.07 -9.95 12.99
CA PHE A 504 -38.36 -10.58 13.31
C PHE A 504 -39.49 -10.11 12.40
N GLU A 505 -39.47 -8.85 11.96
CA GLU A 505 -40.39 -8.36 10.91
C GLU A 505 -40.18 -9.14 9.60
N LEU A 506 -38.93 -9.29 9.15
CA LEU A 506 -38.61 -10.08 7.95
C LEU A 506 -39.06 -11.53 8.10
N ARG A 507 -38.78 -12.17 9.25
CA ARG A 507 -39.22 -13.55 9.54
C ARG A 507 -40.75 -13.68 9.43
N LYS A 508 -41.50 -12.72 9.99
CA LYS A 508 -42.96 -12.69 9.91
C LYS A 508 -43.43 -12.56 8.45
N SER A 509 -42.81 -11.68 7.68
CA SER A 509 -43.10 -11.54 6.24
C SER A 509 -42.88 -12.84 5.49
N VAL A 510 -41.78 -13.57 5.76
CA VAL A 510 -41.50 -14.87 5.14
C VAL A 510 -42.50 -15.95 5.56
N LEU A 511 -42.91 -15.98 6.82
CA LEU A 511 -43.94 -16.92 7.30
C LEU A 511 -45.31 -16.71 6.64
N ASN A 512 -45.65 -15.46 6.30
CA ASN A 512 -46.88 -15.11 5.59
C ASN A 512 -46.74 -15.18 4.06
N GLY A 513 -45.52 -15.44 3.56
CA GLY A 513 -45.21 -15.51 2.14
C GLY A 513 -45.62 -16.83 1.50
N LYS A 514 -45.63 -16.84 0.16
CA LYS A 514 -45.83 -18.07 -0.61
C LYS A 514 -44.49 -18.78 -0.81
N LEU A 515 -44.39 -20.00 -0.30
CA LEU A 515 -43.22 -20.88 -0.41
C LEU A 515 -43.48 -21.97 -1.46
N GLU A 516 -42.61 -22.06 -2.46
CA GLU A 516 -42.58 -23.20 -3.39
C GLU A 516 -41.42 -24.11 -2.98
N VAL A 517 -41.74 -25.34 -2.57
CA VAL A 517 -40.79 -26.31 -1.99
C VAL A 517 -40.47 -27.41 -2.99
N GLU A 518 -39.19 -27.73 -3.13
CA GLU A 518 -38.68 -28.85 -3.94
C GLU A 518 -37.67 -29.64 -3.09
N ASN A 519 -37.84 -30.96 -2.99
CA ASN A 519 -36.98 -31.85 -2.20
C ASN A 519 -36.77 -31.40 -0.73
N GLY A 520 -37.82 -30.84 -0.11
CA GLY A 520 -37.80 -30.40 1.29
C GLY A 520 -37.13 -29.04 1.55
N LEU A 521 -36.66 -28.35 0.51
CA LEU A 521 -36.09 -26.99 0.61
C LEU A 521 -36.87 -26.00 -0.27
N VAL A 522 -36.86 -24.72 0.12
CA VAL A 522 -37.59 -23.67 -0.61
C VAL A 522 -36.83 -23.28 -1.87
N LYS A 523 -37.46 -23.50 -3.03
CA LYS A 523 -36.93 -23.10 -4.35
C LYS A 523 -37.24 -21.66 -4.69
N LYS A 524 -38.42 -21.19 -4.29
CA LYS A 524 -38.89 -19.83 -4.58
C LYS A 524 -39.72 -19.30 -3.42
N LEU A 525 -39.42 -18.07 -3.03
CA LEU A 525 -40.14 -17.31 -2.03
C LEU A 525 -40.78 -16.10 -2.71
N THR A 526 -42.09 -15.94 -2.51
CA THR A 526 -42.83 -14.76 -2.98
C THR A 526 -43.46 -14.06 -1.79
N LEU A 527 -43.12 -12.79 -1.60
CA LEU A 527 -43.64 -11.92 -0.55
C LEU A 527 -44.52 -10.84 -1.17
N ASN A 528 -45.52 -10.37 -0.45
CA ASN A 528 -46.18 -9.11 -0.80
C ASN A 528 -45.20 -7.96 -0.56
N PHE A 529 -45.26 -6.95 -1.42
CA PHE A 529 -44.40 -5.79 -1.28
C PHE A 529 -44.75 -5.04 0.00
N ASP A 530 -43.75 -4.88 0.86
CA ASP A 530 -43.79 -4.08 2.06
C ASP A 530 -42.47 -3.31 2.15
N LEU A 531 -42.55 -1.99 2.37
CA LEU A 531 -41.37 -1.12 2.32
C LEU A 531 -40.35 -1.49 3.40
N LYS A 532 -40.80 -1.87 4.60
CA LYS A 532 -39.90 -2.28 5.68
C LYS A 532 -39.14 -3.55 5.31
N THR A 533 -39.88 -4.58 4.88
CA THR A 533 -39.31 -5.85 4.40
C THR A 533 -38.30 -5.61 3.29
N LYS A 534 -38.65 -4.74 2.32
CA LYS A 534 -37.77 -4.37 1.21
C LYS A 534 -36.46 -3.72 1.69
N LEU A 535 -36.55 -2.75 2.59
CA LEU A 535 -35.37 -2.07 3.15
C LEU A 535 -34.48 -3.04 3.94
N THR A 536 -35.07 -3.99 4.68
CA THR A 536 -34.33 -5.04 5.38
C THR A 536 -33.58 -5.94 4.39
N LEU A 537 -34.20 -6.34 3.28
CA LEU A 537 -33.54 -7.12 2.23
C LEU A 537 -32.39 -6.35 1.56
N ASP A 538 -32.55 -5.03 1.34
CA ASP A 538 -31.49 -4.17 0.82
C ASP A 538 -30.30 -4.09 1.79
N LYS A 539 -30.57 -3.96 3.10
CA LYS A 539 -29.53 -3.95 4.14
C LYS A 539 -28.77 -5.26 4.24
N LEU A 540 -29.45 -6.39 4.01
CA LEU A 540 -28.84 -7.72 3.95
C LEU A 540 -28.01 -7.95 2.69
N LEU A 541 -28.11 -7.07 1.68
CA LEU A 541 -27.52 -7.23 0.35
C LEU A 541 -28.05 -8.48 -0.36
N LEU A 542 -29.33 -8.82 -0.16
CA LEU A 542 -29.93 -10.03 -0.69
C LEU A 542 -30.49 -9.79 -2.11
N PRO A 543 -30.07 -10.53 -3.14
CA PRO A 543 -30.65 -10.42 -4.49
C PRO A 543 -32.13 -10.81 -4.52
N HIS A 544 -32.95 -9.94 -5.12
CA HIS A 544 -34.40 -10.17 -5.24
C HIS A 544 -35.01 -9.34 -6.37
N GLU A 545 -36.09 -9.86 -6.96
CA GLU A 545 -36.85 -9.17 -8.00
C GLU A 545 -38.08 -8.48 -7.41
N VAL A 546 -38.38 -7.29 -7.91
CA VAL A 546 -39.62 -6.57 -7.60
C VAL A 546 -40.46 -6.46 -8.87
N SER A 547 -41.65 -7.05 -8.84
CA SER A 547 -42.64 -6.99 -9.92
C SER A 547 -44.06 -7.14 -9.35
N ASP A 548 -45.03 -6.45 -9.94
CA ASP A 548 -46.46 -6.57 -9.59
C ASP A 548 -46.78 -6.54 -8.08
N GLU A 549 -46.22 -5.55 -7.36
CA GLU A 549 -46.33 -5.41 -5.90
C GLU A 549 -45.90 -6.64 -5.10
N LYS A 550 -44.96 -7.42 -5.64
CA LYS A 550 -44.37 -8.59 -5.00
C LYS A 550 -42.85 -8.51 -4.99
N ILE A 551 -42.27 -9.16 -3.99
CA ILE A 551 -40.83 -9.41 -3.89
C ILE A 551 -40.62 -10.90 -4.11
N VAL A 552 -39.80 -11.24 -5.11
CA VAL A 552 -39.53 -12.62 -5.51
C VAL A 552 -38.06 -12.94 -5.28
N ILE A 553 -37.81 -14.02 -4.54
CA ILE A 553 -36.47 -14.54 -4.25
C ILE A 553 -36.42 -15.98 -4.78
N VAL A 554 -35.44 -16.28 -5.64
CA VAL A 554 -35.27 -17.60 -6.24
C VAL A 554 -33.96 -18.23 -5.80
N GLU A 555 -32.82 -17.68 -6.22
CA GLU A 555 -31.50 -18.27 -5.96
C GLU A 555 -31.18 -18.41 -4.47
N ASP A 556 -31.49 -17.39 -3.68
CA ASP A 556 -31.18 -17.29 -2.24
C ASP A 556 -32.32 -17.81 -1.32
N ALA A 557 -33.39 -18.35 -1.89
CA ALA A 557 -34.60 -18.68 -1.14
C ALA A 557 -34.36 -19.75 -0.06
N ALA A 558 -33.68 -20.84 -0.41
CA ALA A 558 -33.41 -21.94 0.51
C ALA A 558 -32.57 -21.50 1.71
N SER A 559 -31.49 -20.75 1.46
CA SER A 559 -30.57 -20.24 2.49
C SER A 559 -31.24 -19.20 3.38
N LEU A 560 -32.02 -18.26 2.80
CA LEU A 560 -32.74 -17.24 3.57
C LEU A 560 -33.76 -17.87 4.52
N VAL A 561 -34.62 -18.75 4.00
CA VAL A 561 -35.68 -19.39 4.79
C VAL A 561 -35.08 -20.23 5.91
N LYS A 562 -34.00 -20.97 5.64
CA LYS A 562 -33.30 -21.76 6.66
C LYS A 562 -32.67 -20.86 7.74
N CYS A 563 -32.01 -19.77 7.36
CA CYS A 563 -31.44 -18.80 8.32
C CYS A 563 -32.50 -18.11 9.20
N LEU A 564 -33.73 -17.97 8.71
CA LEU A 564 -34.84 -17.42 9.47
C LEU A 564 -35.55 -18.45 10.38
N GLY A 565 -35.13 -19.72 10.35
CA GLY A 565 -35.72 -20.80 11.15
C GLY A 565 -37.21 -21.00 10.86
N VAL A 566 -37.60 -20.92 9.59
CA VAL A 566 -38.98 -21.15 9.15
C VAL A 566 -39.18 -22.66 8.99
N GLY A 567 -40.13 -23.23 9.76
CA GLY A 567 -40.43 -24.67 9.78
C GLY A 567 -39.95 -25.42 11.03
N GLU A 568 -39.18 -24.78 11.91
CA GLU A 568 -38.83 -25.33 13.22
C GLU A 568 -39.74 -24.74 14.31
N ALA A 569 -40.33 -25.61 15.14
CA ALA A 569 -41.28 -25.25 16.21
C ALA A 569 -40.58 -24.66 17.46
N SER A 570 -39.47 -23.95 17.28
CA SER A 570 -38.73 -23.39 18.40
C SER A 570 -39.46 -22.17 18.96
N GLN A 571 -39.81 -22.24 20.25
CA GLN A 571 -40.21 -21.07 21.04
C GLN A 571 -39.02 -20.10 21.05
N LEU A 572 -39.16 -19.01 20.30
CA LEU A 572 -38.20 -17.91 20.28
C LEU A 572 -38.32 -17.14 21.60
N GLU A 573 -37.63 -17.58 22.64
CA GLU A 573 -37.39 -16.72 23.79
C GLU A 573 -36.49 -15.56 23.33
N THR A 574 -37.06 -14.35 23.36
CA THR A 574 -36.40 -13.08 23.11
C THR A 574 -35.37 -12.78 24.20
N GLN A 575 -34.24 -13.50 24.20
CA GLN A 575 -33.06 -13.07 24.92
C GLN A 575 -32.41 -11.95 24.11
N LYS A 576 -32.66 -10.71 24.54
CA LYS A 576 -32.18 -9.47 23.90
C LYS A 576 -30.64 -9.26 23.99
N ASP A 577 -29.90 -10.22 24.57
CA ASP A 577 -28.46 -10.09 24.88
C ASP A 577 -27.53 -10.85 23.92
N GLN A 578 -28.04 -11.41 22.81
CA GLN A 578 -27.21 -12.15 21.84
C GLN A 578 -26.87 -11.30 20.60
N ASP A 579 -25.75 -11.58 19.92
CA ASP A 579 -25.43 -11.05 18.58
C ASP A 579 -26.39 -11.67 17.55
N ILE A 580 -26.89 -10.88 16.59
CA ILE A 580 -27.84 -11.34 15.57
C ILE A 580 -27.30 -12.52 14.75
N LEU A 581 -25.99 -12.58 14.52
CA LEU A 581 -25.36 -13.73 13.86
C LEU A 581 -25.49 -15.02 14.67
N ARG A 582 -25.45 -14.95 16.01
CA ARG A 582 -25.66 -16.11 16.88
C ARG A 582 -27.11 -16.58 16.80
N LEU A 583 -28.07 -15.65 16.79
CA LEU A 583 -29.48 -15.98 16.59
C LEU A 583 -29.69 -16.70 15.25
N VAL A 584 -29.15 -16.15 14.17
CA VAL A 584 -29.24 -16.74 12.82
C VAL A 584 -28.63 -18.14 12.79
N SER A 585 -27.42 -18.31 13.35
CA SER A 585 -26.75 -19.62 13.38
C SER A 585 -27.56 -20.67 14.15
N ARG A 586 -28.14 -20.27 15.29
CA ARG A 586 -28.99 -21.14 16.11
C ARG A 586 -30.24 -21.58 15.35
N LEU A 587 -30.90 -20.65 14.65
CA LEU A 587 -32.11 -20.93 13.87
C LEU A 587 -31.82 -21.75 12.60
N ALA A 588 -30.65 -21.57 12.00
CA ALA A 588 -30.22 -22.34 10.84
C ALA A 588 -29.84 -23.78 11.17
N GLY A 589 -29.46 -24.07 12.42
CA GLY A 589 -28.93 -25.38 12.84
C GLY A 589 -27.47 -25.61 12.42
N PHE A 590 -26.78 -24.59 11.92
CA PHE A 590 -25.37 -24.59 11.56
C PHE A 590 -24.78 -23.18 11.69
N GLU A 591 -23.46 -23.06 11.71
CA GLU A 591 -22.79 -21.76 11.88
C GLU A 591 -22.99 -20.84 10.67
N VAL A 592 -23.32 -19.58 10.93
CA VAL A 592 -23.32 -18.50 9.93
C VAL A 592 -22.28 -17.46 10.37
N LYS A 593 -21.17 -17.41 9.64
CA LYS A 593 -20.03 -16.51 9.94
C LYS A 593 -20.30 -15.08 9.52
N ASN A 594 -19.51 -14.14 10.05
CA ASN A 594 -19.53 -12.76 9.59
C ASN A 594 -18.84 -12.62 8.21
N LYS A 595 -19.62 -12.38 7.16
CA LYS A 595 -19.10 -12.13 5.80
C LYS A 595 -18.52 -10.72 5.63
N PHE A 596 -18.95 -9.75 6.45
CA PHE A 596 -18.69 -8.32 6.25
C PHE A 596 -18.12 -7.61 7.50
N PRO A 597 -16.98 -8.07 8.06
CA PRO A 597 -16.38 -7.47 9.26
C PRO A 597 -15.63 -6.17 8.99
N CYS A 598 -15.05 -6.01 7.80
CA CYS A 598 -14.19 -4.88 7.48
C CYS A 598 -14.43 -4.37 6.06
N PHE A 599 -14.49 -3.05 5.94
CA PHE A 599 -14.61 -2.31 4.69
C PHE A 599 -13.46 -1.32 4.55
N ILE A 600 -13.10 -1.01 3.31
CA ILE A 600 -12.12 0.00 2.90
C ILE A 600 -12.83 1.09 2.10
#